data_AF-A0A950T5N6-F1
#
_entry.id   AF-A0A950T5N6-F1
#
_cell.length_a   1.000
_cell.length_b   1.000
_cell.length_c   1.000
_cell.angle_alpha   90.00
_cell.angle_beta   90.00
_cell.angle_gamma   90.00
#
_symmetry.space_group_name_H-M   'P 1'
#
loop_
_entity.id
_entity.type
_entity.pdbx_description
1 polymer ?
#
loop_
_entity_poly.entity_id
_entity_poly.type
_entity_poly.pdbx_seq_one_letter_code
_entity_poly.pdbx_strand_id
1 'polypeptide(L)'
;PQVSAAFEQVEDHLESISIRACGFVGMRGMLAEEGSYVQLSGEPGLLYLRLGEPRTVDAEAIYQLLTGPSQDLPLPVKVTPQAIFYGLSSWLALHEPLSCTLAAHSPLAEQKIVPELTRMPGKIATVSTLGLLSEQTLSVLMRDPALPPATDEVSNALPFRLFVRSFGTDNALTQRLQEQVIAWDASGRPGERNLHIRAYPHDTNLTVQERDITLSKRWTQFVFSWN
;
A
#
# COMPACT_ATOMS: atom_id res chain seq x y z
N PRO A 1 4.87 -1.14 -0.22
CA PRO A 1 5.62 -2.07 0.67
C PRO A 1 6.98 -2.38 0.04
N GLN A 2 8.00 -2.64 0.85
CA GLN A 2 9.33 -3.08 0.40
C GLN A 2 9.87 -4.10 1.40
N VAL A 3 10.52 -5.14 0.90
CA VAL A 3 11.19 -6.16 1.70
C VAL A 3 12.60 -6.40 1.15
N SER A 4 13.52 -6.75 2.05
CA SER A 4 14.79 -7.35 1.70
C SER A 4 14.63 -8.87 1.79
N ALA A 5 14.95 -9.57 0.72
CA ALA A 5 14.85 -11.02 0.62
C ALA A 5 16.21 -11.62 0.28
N ALA A 6 16.62 -12.65 1.03
CA ALA A 6 17.76 -13.50 0.69
C ALA A 6 17.23 -14.81 0.10
N PHE A 7 17.92 -15.30 -0.92
CA PHE A 7 17.52 -16.48 -1.68
C PHE A 7 18.61 -17.55 -1.65
N GLU A 8 18.20 -18.80 -1.76
CA GLU A 8 19.05 -19.94 -2.11
C GLU A 8 18.54 -20.62 -3.37
N GLN A 9 19.42 -21.34 -4.08
CA GLN A 9 19.02 -22.10 -5.26
C GLN A 9 18.44 -23.46 -4.84
N VAL A 10 17.23 -23.75 -5.32
CA VAL A 10 16.54 -25.03 -5.15
C VAL A 10 16.18 -25.53 -6.54
N GLU A 11 16.90 -26.56 -6.99
CA GLU A 11 16.73 -27.17 -8.31
C GLU A 11 16.76 -26.13 -9.46
N ASP A 12 15.59 -25.79 -10.01
CA ASP A 12 15.38 -24.92 -11.16
C ASP A 12 14.98 -23.47 -10.80
N HIS A 13 14.92 -23.13 -9.51
CA HIS A 13 14.47 -21.83 -9.04
C HIS A 13 15.22 -21.33 -7.79
N LEU A 14 14.90 -20.11 -7.40
CA LEU A 14 15.39 -19.51 -6.16
C LEU A 14 14.27 -19.48 -5.12
N GLU A 15 14.53 -19.93 -3.90
CA GLU A 15 13.60 -19.85 -2.77
C GLU A 15 14.09 -18.87 -1.72
N SER A 16 13.17 -18.08 -1.15
CA SER A 16 13.52 -17.13 -0.10
C SER A 16 13.78 -17.85 1.22
N ILE A 17 14.97 -17.66 1.79
CA ILE A 17 15.37 -18.18 3.11
C ILE A 17 15.24 -17.12 4.22
N SER A 18 15.12 -15.85 3.85
CA SER A 18 14.94 -14.75 4.80
C SER A 18 14.22 -13.61 4.11
N ILE A 19 13.18 -13.09 4.78
CA ILE A 19 12.46 -11.89 4.37
C ILE A 19 12.39 -10.94 5.56
N ARG A 20 12.76 -9.69 5.35
CA ARG A 20 12.65 -8.62 6.35
C ARG A 20 12.07 -7.38 5.70
N ALA A 21 11.06 -6.77 6.33
CA ALA A 21 10.61 -5.47 5.88
C ALA A 21 11.73 -4.43 5.98
N CYS A 22 11.80 -3.54 5.00
CA CYS A 22 12.88 -2.58 4.89
C CYS A 22 12.35 -1.27 4.28
N GLY A 23 12.81 -0.12 4.79
CA GLY A 23 12.60 1.19 4.16
C GLY A 23 13.63 1.47 3.06
N PHE A 24 13.89 0.49 2.19
CA PHE A 24 14.99 0.52 1.25
C PHE A 24 14.84 1.68 0.24
N VAL A 25 15.93 2.45 0.05
CA VAL A 25 16.01 3.45 -1.02
C VAL A 25 16.14 2.71 -2.35
N GLY A 26 15.19 2.91 -3.27
CA GLY A 26 15.10 2.15 -4.53
C GLY A 26 16.43 2.01 -5.28
N MET A 27 16.56 0.89 -6.01
CA MET A 27 17.73 0.62 -6.83
C MET A 27 17.99 1.77 -7.81
N ARG A 28 19.26 2.10 -8.04
CA ARG A 28 19.69 3.06 -9.06
C ARG A 28 20.35 2.32 -10.22
N GLY A 29 20.31 2.92 -11.40
CA GLY A 29 20.95 2.38 -12.61
C GLY A 29 19.97 1.65 -13.53
N MET A 30 20.50 0.82 -14.42
CA MET A 30 19.77 0.27 -15.57
C MET A 30 18.60 -0.67 -15.22
N LEU A 31 18.55 -1.16 -13.98
CA LEU A 31 17.48 -2.00 -13.44
C LEU A 31 16.59 -1.25 -12.43
N ALA A 32 16.75 0.06 -12.29
CA ALA A 32 15.87 0.87 -11.48
C ALA A 32 14.49 0.90 -12.14
N GLU A 33 13.45 0.48 -11.41
CA GLU A 33 12.09 0.79 -11.82
C GLU A 33 11.84 2.29 -11.54
N GLU A 34 11.38 3.02 -12.55
CA GLU A 34 10.89 4.38 -12.33
C GLU A 34 9.68 4.31 -11.40
N GLY A 35 9.81 4.92 -10.22
CA GLY A 35 8.68 5.02 -9.30
C GLY A 35 7.56 5.82 -9.98
N SER A 36 6.34 5.29 -9.99
CA SER A 36 5.16 5.98 -10.51
C SER A 36 4.65 7.00 -9.49
N TYR A 37 5.38 8.10 -9.33
CA TYR A 37 5.01 9.23 -8.50
C TYR A 37 4.26 10.27 -9.34
N VAL A 38 3.11 10.70 -8.84
CA VAL A 38 2.29 11.76 -9.43
C VAL A 38 2.23 12.91 -8.45
N GLN A 39 2.75 14.05 -8.86
CA GLN A 39 2.70 15.30 -8.10
C GLN A 39 1.29 15.88 -8.19
N LEU A 40 0.65 16.15 -7.05
CA LEU A 40 -0.74 16.63 -7.00
C LEU A 40 -0.86 18.10 -6.55
N SER A 41 0.14 18.65 -5.86
CA SER A 41 0.20 20.08 -5.53
C SER A 41 1.05 20.86 -6.52
N GLY A 42 0.78 22.15 -6.68
CA GLY A 42 1.63 23.06 -7.46
C GLY A 42 3.05 23.20 -6.90
N GLU A 43 3.24 22.99 -5.59
CA GLU A 43 4.56 22.94 -4.95
C GLU A 43 5.14 21.52 -4.98
N PRO A 44 6.31 21.30 -5.61
CA PRO A 44 6.90 19.98 -5.74
C PRO A 44 7.18 19.30 -4.39
N GLY A 45 6.85 18.02 -4.31
CA GLY A 45 7.14 17.18 -3.16
C GLY A 45 6.14 17.31 -2.00
N LEU A 46 5.24 18.28 -1.97
CA LEU A 46 4.35 18.46 -0.81
C LEU A 46 3.14 17.53 -0.77
N LEU A 47 2.55 17.18 -1.92
CA LEU A 47 1.45 16.24 -2.03
C LEU A 47 1.69 15.36 -3.26
N TYR A 48 1.78 14.06 -3.03
CA TYR A 48 2.02 13.11 -4.10
C TYR A 48 1.25 11.82 -3.91
N LEU A 49 0.98 11.19 -5.05
CA LEU A 49 0.44 9.85 -5.14
C LEU A 49 1.52 8.92 -5.68
N ARG A 50 1.65 7.74 -5.09
CA ARG A 50 2.42 6.63 -5.65
C ARG A 50 1.45 5.55 -6.11
N LEU A 51 1.54 5.15 -7.37
CA LEU A 51 0.75 4.06 -7.93
C LEU A 51 1.44 2.71 -7.69
N GLY A 52 0.64 1.66 -7.46
CA GLY A 52 1.10 0.28 -7.37
C GLY A 52 1.62 -0.23 -8.72
N GLU A 53 0.90 0.10 -9.80
CA GLU A 53 1.30 -0.16 -11.18
C GLU A 53 1.39 1.14 -11.99
N PRO A 54 2.37 1.26 -12.92
CA PRO A 54 2.48 2.43 -13.78
C PRO A 54 1.25 2.61 -14.68
N ARG A 55 0.60 3.78 -14.58
CA ARG A 55 -0.47 4.21 -15.48
C ARG A 55 -0.60 5.73 -15.49
N THR A 56 -1.18 6.27 -16.55
CA THR A 56 -1.49 7.69 -16.65
C THR A 56 -2.68 8.02 -15.76
N VAL A 57 -2.58 9.12 -15.01
CA VAL A 57 -3.67 9.69 -14.22
C VAL A 57 -3.63 11.21 -14.32
N ASP A 58 -4.78 11.85 -14.17
CA ASP A 58 -4.91 13.30 -14.15
C ASP A 58 -4.72 13.83 -12.71
N ALA A 59 -3.60 14.50 -12.47
CA ALA A 59 -3.26 15.06 -11.17
C ALA A 59 -4.28 16.11 -10.70
N GLU A 60 -4.81 16.92 -11.61
CA GLU A 60 -5.80 17.96 -11.27
C GLU A 60 -7.13 17.30 -10.89
N ALA A 61 -7.58 16.31 -11.66
CA ALA A 61 -8.79 15.56 -11.33
C ALA A 61 -8.71 14.89 -9.95
N ILE A 62 -7.54 14.30 -9.60
CA ILE A 62 -7.31 13.72 -8.28
C ILE A 62 -7.34 14.80 -7.18
N TYR A 63 -6.72 15.96 -7.42
CA TYR A 63 -6.77 17.07 -6.46
C TYR A 63 -8.21 17.57 -6.22
N GLN A 64 -9.02 17.64 -7.28
CA GLN A 64 -10.44 17.98 -7.17
C GLN A 64 -11.23 16.91 -6.40
N LEU A 65 -10.92 15.62 -6.56
CA LEU A 65 -11.51 14.57 -5.74
C LEU A 65 -11.18 14.76 -4.25
N LEU A 66 -9.92 15.05 -3.92
CA LEU A 66 -9.47 15.24 -2.53
C LEU A 66 -10.10 16.45 -1.83
N THR A 67 -10.40 17.49 -2.59
CA THR A 67 -11.02 18.73 -2.07
C THR A 67 -12.55 18.73 -2.18
N GLY A 68 -13.12 17.72 -2.82
CA GLY A 68 -14.55 17.52 -2.98
C GLY A 68 -15.24 16.80 -1.81
N PRO A 69 -16.52 16.44 -1.98
CA PRO A 69 -17.26 15.65 -1.00
C PRO A 69 -16.63 14.28 -0.75
N SER A 70 -16.72 13.82 0.50
CA SER A 70 -16.26 12.48 0.89
C SER A 70 -17.21 11.82 1.88
N GLN A 71 -17.12 10.49 1.97
CA GLN A 71 -17.87 9.68 2.91
C GLN A 71 -16.92 8.76 3.68
N ASP A 72 -17.12 8.71 5.01
CA ASP A 72 -16.36 7.82 5.90
C ASP A 72 -17.20 6.60 6.28
N LEU A 73 -16.63 5.41 6.08
CA LEU A 73 -17.29 4.13 6.31
C LEU A 73 -16.44 3.30 7.28
N PRO A 74 -17.00 2.85 8.42
CA PRO A 74 -16.23 2.07 9.38
C PRO A 74 -16.01 0.64 8.88
N LEU A 75 -14.83 0.08 9.16
CA LEU A 75 -14.53 -1.34 8.97
C LEU A 75 -14.67 -2.12 10.29
N PRO A 76 -15.00 -3.42 10.24
CA PRO A 76 -15.13 -4.26 11.44
C PRO A 76 -13.76 -4.76 11.97
N VAL A 77 -12.64 -4.19 11.51
CA VAL A 77 -11.30 -4.64 11.89
C VAL A 77 -10.58 -3.63 12.77
N LYS A 78 -9.83 -4.14 13.76
CA LYS A 78 -8.85 -3.38 14.53
C LYS A 78 -7.44 -3.82 14.17
N VAL A 79 -6.56 -2.87 13.87
CA VAL A 79 -5.20 -3.12 13.39
C VAL A 79 -4.21 -2.26 14.15
N THR A 80 -2.95 -2.69 14.19
CA THR A 80 -1.82 -1.85 14.61
C THR A 80 -1.15 -1.24 13.38
N PRO A 81 -0.42 -0.12 13.50
CA PRO A 81 0.40 0.41 12.41
C PRO A 81 1.40 -0.59 11.85
N GLN A 82 1.94 -1.46 12.71
CA GLN A 82 2.83 -2.52 12.29
C GLN A 82 2.15 -3.51 11.33
N ALA A 83 0.92 -3.94 11.64
CA ALA A 83 0.17 -4.85 10.79
C ALA A 83 -0.23 -4.20 9.45
N ILE A 84 -0.49 -2.89 9.45
CA ILE A 84 -0.73 -2.12 8.21
C ILE A 84 0.54 -2.12 7.35
N PHE A 85 1.66 -1.71 7.94
CA PHE A 85 2.88 -1.46 7.20
C PHE A 85 3.51 -2.76 6.67
N TYR A 86 3.56 -3.82 7.49
CA TYR A 86 4.20 -5.07 7.11
C TYR A 86 3.26 -6.16 6.55
N GLY A 87 1.96 -5.99 6.68
CA GLY A 87 0.96 -6.94 6.16
C GLY A 87 0.05 -6.33 5.12
N LEU A 88 -0.91 -5.51 5.55
CA LEU A 88 -1.99 -5.02 4.68
C LEU A 88 -1.48 -4.27 3.44
N SER A 89 -0.40 -3.49 3.56
CA SER A 89 0.15 -2.78 2.42
C SER A 89 0.73 -3.72 1.34
N SER A 90 1.32 -4.86 1.75
CA SER A 90 1.77 -5.96 0.88
C SER A 90 0.61 -6.73 0.28
N TRP A 91 -0.41 -7.02 1.09
CA TRP A 91 -1.63 -7.66 0.63
C TRP A 91 -2.27 -6.87 -0.52
N LEU A 92 -2.51 -5.57 -0.31
CA LEU A 92 -3.13 -4.73 -1.34
C LEU A 92 -2.23 -4.57 -2.57
N ALA A 93 -0.91 -4.42 -2.40
CA ALA A 93 -0.01 -4.31 -3.55
C ALA A 93 -0.01 -5.56 -4.44
N LEU A 94 -0.28 -6.75 -3.88
CA LEU A 94 -0.28 -8.01 -4.62
C LEU A 94 -1.66 -8.41 -5.16
N HIS A 95 -2.74 -7.99 -4.51
CA HIS A 95 -4.11 -8.34 -4.93
C HIS A 95 -4.81 -7.23 -5.73
N GLU A 96 -4.29 -6.00 -5.68
CA GLU A 96 -4.97 -4.84 -6.24
C GLU A 96 -4.10 -4.02 -7.20
N PRO A 97 -4.29 -4.20 -8.52
CA PRO A 97 -3.61 -3.39 -9.54
C PRO A 97 -3.89 -1.89 -9.41
N LEU A 98 -5.05 -1.54 -8.86
CA LEU A 98 -5.45 -0.14 -8.63
C LEU A 98 -4.89 0.44 -7.32
N SER A 99 -4.06 -0.32 -6.60
CA SER A 99 -3.49 0.15 -5.33
C SER A 99 -2.69 1.44 -5.49
N CYS A 100 -2.78 2.30 -4.50
CA CYS A 100 -2.06 3.55 -4.43
C CYS A 100 -1.71 3.94 -3.00
N THR A 101 -0.68 4.76 -2.84
CA THR A 101 -0.32 5.43 -1.60
C THR A 101 -0.38 6.93 -1.81
N LEU A 102 -1.13 7.64 -0.96
CA LEU A 102 -1.23 9.09 -0.97
C LEU A 102 -0.47 9.63 0.24
N ALA A 103 0.37 10.65 0.03
CA ALA A 103 1.14 11.24 1.10
C ALA A 103 1.26 12.75 0.95
N ALA A 104 1.28 13.42 2.10
CA ALA A 104 1.56 14.84 2.21
C ALA A 104 2.71 15.09 3.19
N HIS A 105 3.55 16.05 2.85
CA HIS A 105 4.59 16.59 3.71
C HIS A 105 4.15 17.94 4.29
N SER A 106 4.67 18.33 5.46
CA SER A 106 4.44 19.67 6.01
C SER A 106 4.86 20.75 4.99
N PRO A 107 4.06 21.81 4.80
CA PRO A 107 2.91 22.21 5.62
C PRO A 107 1.57 21.53 5.26
N LEU A 108 1.42 20.89 4.09
CA LEU A 108 0.14 20.28 3.66
C LEU A 108 -0.33 19.15 4.58
N ALA A 109 0.60 18.43 5.21
CA ALA A 109 0.29 17.39 6.20
C ALA A 109 -0.60 17.91 7.36
N GLU A 110 -0.49 19.20 7.70
CA GLU A 110 -1.27 19.81 8.79
C GLU A 110 -2.66 20.30 8.35
N GLN A 111 -2.89 20.39 7.03
CA GLN A 111 -4.16 20.84 6.45
C GLN A 111 -5.21 19.71 6.32
N LYS A 112 -4.87 18.49 6.73
CA LYS A 112 -5.76 17.30 6.70
C LYS A 112 -6.33 16.95 5.32
N ILE A 113 -5.64 17.37 4.25
CA ILE A 113 -6.01 17.00 2.87
C ILE A 113 -5.84 15.50 2.61
N VAL A 114 -4.88 14.86 3.28
CA VAL A 114 -4.68 13.41 3.26
C VAL A 114 -5.37 12.79 4.48
N PRO A 115 -6.29 11.82 4.29
CA PRO A 115 -6.85 11.06 5.41
C PRO A 115 -5.75 10.34 6.17
N GLU A 116 -5.66 10.58 7.48
CA GLU A 116 -4.52 10.09 8.26
C GLU A 116 -4.67 8.60 8.60
N LEU A 117 -3.85 7.76 7.96
CA LEU A 117 -3.65 6.37 8.36
C LEU A 117 -2.38 6.22 9.19
N THR A 118 -1.28 6.80 8.70
CA THR A 118 0.01 6.86 9.37
C THR A 118 0.56 8.27 9.37
N ARG A 119 1.25 8.61 10.47
CA ARG A 119 1.98 9.86 10.64
C ARG A 119 3.40 9.54 11.05
N MET A 120 4.35 10.13 10.33
CA MET A 120 5.76 10.12 10.70
C MET A 120 6.11 11.52 11.22
N PRO A 121 6.34 11.69 12.53
CA PRO A 121 6.80 12.96 13.07
C PRO A 121 8.25 13.22 12.66
N GLY A 122 8.64 14.48 12.62
CA GLY A 122 9.99 14.90 12.24
C GLY A 122 10.04 16.38 11.89
N LYS A 123 11.20 16.85 11.41
CA LYS A 123 11.36 18.24 10.94
C LYS A 123 10.41 18.56 9.77
N ILE A 124 10.14 17.57 8.93
CA ILE A 124 9.10 17.59 7.90
C ILE A 124 8.17 16.44 8.26
N ALA A 125 7.02 16.74 8.87
CA ALA A 125 6.07 15.71 9.20
C ALA A 125 5.46 15.15 7.91
N THR A 126 5.19 13.85 7.91
CA THR A 126 4.56 13.16 6.78
C THR A 126 3.30 12.49 7.25
N VAL A 127 2.20 12.73 6.56
CA VAL A 127 0.96 11.97 6.71
C VAL A 127 0.77 11.15 5.45
N SER A 128 0.41 9.88 5.61
CA SER A 128 0.13 9.02 4.47
C SER A 128 -1.05 8.10 4.71
N THR A 129 -1.61 7.65 3.60
CA THR A 129 -2.62 6.60 3.52
C THR A 129 -2.37 5.72 2.30
N LEU A 130 -3.05 4.58 2.26
CA LEU A 130 -3.08 3.65 1.16
C LEU A 130 -4.51 3.24 0.86
N GLY A 131 -4.74 2.87 -0.39
CA GLY A 131 -6.07 2.57 -0.89
C GLY A 131 -6.05 2.20 -2.35
N LEU A 132 -7.16 2.44 -3.02
CA LEU A 132 -7.37 2.19 -4.44
C LEU A 132 -7.76 3.48 -5.15
N LEU A 133 -7.28 3.65 -6.38
CA LEU A 133 -7.65 4.78 -7.24
C LEU A 133 -8.16 4.25 -8.59
N SER A 134 -9.32 4.72 -9.04
CA SER A 134 -9.76 4.61 -10.44
C SER A 134 -9.59 5.95 -11.15
N GLU A 135 -10.08 6.10 -12.38
CA GLU A 135 -10.04 7.40 -13.08
C GLU A 135 -10.88 8.48 -12.37
N GLN A 136 -11.94 8.09 -11.67
CA GLN A 136 -12.98 9.00 -11.17
C GLN A 136 -13.25 8.87 -9.67
N THR A 137 -12.66 7.88 -9.00
CA THR A 137 -12.89 7.64 -7.57
C THR A 137 -11.60 7.29 -6.85
N LEU A 138 -11.50 7.75 -5.61
CA LEU A 138 -10.40 7.41 -4.71
C LEU A 138 -11.01 6.85 -3.43
N SER A 139 -10.57 5.66 -3.00
CA SER A 139 -10.97 5.08 -1.73
C SER A 139 -9.72 4.76 -0.93
N VAL A 140 -9.57 5.35 0.25
CA VAL A 140 -8.36 5.23 1.08
C VAL A 140 -8.67 4.87 2.51
N LEU A 141 -7.74 4.19 3.17
CA LEU A 141 -7.87 3.83 4.57
C LEU A 141 -7.59 5.03 5.48
N MET A 142 -8.17 5.05 6.66
CA MET A 142 -7.82 6.02 7.68
C MET A 142 -8.07 5.47 9.07
N ARG A 143 -7.51 6.15 10.07
CA ARG A 143 -7.90 5.96 11.47
C ARG A 143 -9.32 6.48 11.69
N ASP A 144 -9.94 6.04 12.77
CA ASP A 144 -11.18 6.62 13.26
C ASP A 144 -11.05 8.15 13.38
N PRO A 145 -11.87 8.94 12.65
CA PRO A 145 -11.77 10.40 12.66
C PRO A 145 -12.13 11.02 14.02
N ALA A 146 -12.81 10.27 14.90
CA ALA A 146 -13.12 10.71 16.25
C ALA A 146 -11.93 10.56 17.22
N LEU A 147 -10.88 9.83 16.85
CA LEU A 147 -9.69 9.69 17.67
C LEU A 147 -8.70 10.83 17.42
N PRO A 148 -8.01 11.32 18.46
CA PRO A 148 -6.95 12.30 18.27
C PRO A 148 -5.80 11.71 17.44
N PRO A 149 -5.04 12.53 16.70
CA PRO A 149 -3.83 12.09 16.02
C PRO A 149 -2.87 11.44 17.01
N ALA A 150 -2.17 10.39 16.58
CA ALA A 150 -1.13 9.80 17.42
C ALA A 150 0.12 10.70 17.40
N THR A 151 0.36 11.36 18.52
CA THR A 151 1.41 12.38 18.69
C THR A 151 2.72 11.81 19.21
N ASP A 152 2.74 10.56 19.65
CA ASP A 152 3.92 9.89 20.22
C ASP A 152 4.02 8.43 19.75
N GLU A 153 5.12 7.76 20.08
CA GLU A 153 5.36 6.37 19.68
C GLU A 153 4.38 5.39 20.35
N VAL A 154 3.93 5.68 21.58
CA VAL A 154 3.05 4.80 22.36
C VAL A 154 1.65 4.76 21.75
N SER A 155 1.07 5.93 21.49
CA SER A 155 -0.20 6.09 20.77
C SER A 155 -0.14 5.57 19.33
N ASN A 156 1.05 5.59 18.71
CA ASN A 156 1.29 4.94 17.42
C ASN A 156 1.48 3.41 17.49
N ALA A 157 1.56 2.80 18.67
CA ALA A 157 1.64 1.35 18.81
C ALA A 157 0.27 0.69 19.07
N LEU A 158 -0.70 1.45 19.57
CA LEU A 158 -2.00 0.92 19.99
C LEU A 158 -2.86 0.49 18.79
N PRO A 159 -3.63 -0.61 18.92
CA PRO A 159 -4.62 -0.99 17.92
C PRO A 159 -5.73 0.06 17.79
N PHE A 160 -6.15 0.34 16.56
CA PHE A 160 -7.29 1.23 16.26
C PHE A 160 -8.21 0.60 15.20
N ARG A 161 -9.43 1.12 15.13
CA ARG A 161 -10.41 0.73 14.11
C ARG A 161 -10.08 1.40 12.79
N LEU A 162 -10.14 0.64 11.69
CA LEU A 162 -10.01 1.21 10.35
C LEU A 162 -11.32 1.80 9.85
N PHE A 163 -11.19 2.84 9.05
CA PHE A 163 -12.24 3.42 8.24
C PHE A 163 -11.77 3.47 6.78
N VAL A 164 -12.72 3.51 5.85
CA VAL A 164 -12.47 3.88 4.46
C VAL A 164 -13.07 5.26 4.23
N ARG A 165 -12.27 6.19 3.70
CA ARG A 165 -12.78 7.42 3.12
C ARG A 165 -12.92 7.24 1.61
N SER A 166 -14.13 7.47 1.11
CA SER A 166 -14.44 7.48 -0.33
C SER A 166 -14.54 8.91 -0.83
N PHE A 167 -13.96 9.14 -2.00
CA PHE A 167 -14.07 10.37 -2.79
C PHE A 167 -14.63 10.02 -4.18
N GLY A 168 -15.57 10.83 -4.65
CA GLY A 168 -16.35 10.56 -5.87
C GLY A 168 -17.73 9.98 -5.56
N THR A 169 -18.48 9.63 -6.60
CA THR A 169 -19.89 9.21 -6.49
C THR A 169 -20.11 7.70 -6.58
N ASP A 170 -19.12 6.96 -7.10
CA ASP A 170 -19.17 5.50 -7.22
C ASP A 170 -18.57 4.81 -5.99
N ASN A 171 -19.27 3.81 -5.47
CA ASN A 171 -18.90 3.05 -4.28
C ASN A 171 -18.23 1.70 -4.60
N ALA A 172 -18.12 1.31 -5.88
CA ALA A 172 -17.53 0.02 -6.26
C ALA A 172 -16.09 -0.12 -5.74
N LEU A 173 -15.30 0.96 -5.85
CA LEU A 173 -13.91 0.96 -5.38
C LEU A 173 -13.80 0.90 -3.85
N THR A 174 -14.76 1.53 -3.16
CA THR A 174 -14.87 1.47 -1.70
C THR A 174 -15.19 0.05 -1.24
N GLN A 175 -16.20 -0.58 -1.84
CA GLN A 175 -16.59 -1.97 -1.53
C GLN A 175 -15.42 -2.92 -1.75
N ARG A 176 -14.73 -2.79 -2.88
CA ARG A 176 -13.55 -3.59 -3.20
C ARG A 176 -12.43 -3.43 -2.17
N LEU A 177 -12.13 -2.20 -1.73
CA LEU A 177 -11.15 -1.97 -0.67
C LEU A 177 -11.60 -2.60 0.66
N GLN A 178 -12.89 -2.51 1.01
CA GLN A 178 -13.41 -3.14 2.21
C GLN A 178 -13.29 -4.67 2.17
N GLU A 179 -13.66 -5.27 1.03
CA GLU A 179 -13.54 -6.71 0.78
C GLU A 179 -12.09 -7.17 0.93
N GLN A 180 -11.12 -6.42 0.40
CA GLN A 180 -9.71 -6.79 0.56
C GLN A 180 -9.21 -6.72 2.00
N VAL A 181 -9.63 -5.71 2.76
CA VAL A 181 -9.26 -5.62 4.17
C VAL A 181 -9.88 -6.77 4.96
N ILE A 182 -11.13 -7.12 4.67
CA ILE A 182 -11.83 -8.25 5.32
C ILE A 182 -11.17 -9.58 4.92
N ALA A 183 -10.82 -9.77 3.64
CA ALA A 183 -10.16 -10.98 3.15
C ALA A 183 -8.77 -11.16 3.77
N TRP A 184 -8.02 -10.06 3.91
CA TRP A 184 -6.74 -10.06 4.62
C TRP A 184 -6.89 -10.45 6.10
N ASP A 185 -7.88 -9.89 6.79
CA ASP A 185 -8.17 -10.24 8.19
C ASP A 185 -8.59 -11.71 8.34
N ALA A 186 -9.49 -12.18 7.46
CA ALA A 186 -9.97 -13.56 7.43
C ALA A 186 -8.87 -14.58 7.08
N SER A 187 -7.86 -14.15 6.33
CA SER A 187 -6.66 -14.96 6.02
C SER A 187 -5.65 -15.01 7.16
N GLY A 188 -5.98 -14.47 8.34
CA GLY A 188 -5.08 -14.46 9.51
C GLY A 188 -4.06 -13.33 9.49
N ARG A 189 -4.31 -12.26 8.71
CA ARG A 189 -3.43 -11.08 8.58
C ARG A 189 -2.02 -11.43 8.10
N PRO A 190 -1.88 -12.08 6.94
CA PRO A 190 -0.57 -12.41 6.39
C PRO A 190 0.34 -11.17 6.33
N GLY A 191 1.58 -11.36 6.78
CA GLY A 191 2.61 -10.33 6.89
C GLY A 191 3.94 -10.79 6.33
N GLU A 192 4.93 -9.90 6.35
CA GLU A 192 6.29 -10.13 5.85
C GLU A 192 6.99 -11.32 6.49
N ARG A 193 6.72 -11.60 7.77
CA ARG A 193 7.38 -12.68 8.51
C ARG A 193 7.01 -14.08 8.01
N ASN A 194 5.82 -14.20 7.46
CA ASN A 194 5.26 -15.45 6.96
C ASN A 194 5.29 -15.51 5.43
N LEU A 195 5.75 -14.42 4.79
CA LEU A 195 5.89 -14.37 3.35
C LEU A 195 6.99 -15.33 2.90
N HIS A 196 6.72 -16.04 1.83
CA HIS A 196 7.68 -16.86 1.13
C HIS A 196 7.62 -16.49 -0.37
N ILE A 197 8.80 -16.35 -0.99
CA ILE A 197 8.95 -15.94 -2.38
C ILE A 197 9.76 -17.01 -3.10
N ARG A 198 9.21 -17.53 -4.19
CA ARG A 198 9.91 -18.37 -5.15
C ARG A 198 10.11 -17.59 -6.44
N ALA A 199 11.29 -17.65 -7.03
CA ALA A 199 11.65 -16.90 -8.23
C ALA A 199 12.16 -17.85 -9.31
N TYR A 200 11.39 -17.97 -10.38
CA TYR A 200 11.65 -18.86 -11.52
C TYR A 200 12.10 -18.06 -12.74
N PRO A 201 12.89 -18.65 -13.65
CA PRO A 201 13.09 -18.08 -14.98
C PRO A 201 11.76 -17.75 -15.68
N HIS A 202 11.74 -16.71 -16.53
CA HIS A 202 10.51 -16.22 -17.17
C HIS A 202 9.77 -17.29 -17.96
N ASP A 203 10.47 -18.20 -18.63
CA ASP A 203 9.86 -19.20 -19.52
C ASP A 203 9.51 -20.52 -18.80
N THR A 204 9.63 -20.58 -17.47
CA THR A 204 9.29 -21.79 -16.70
C THR A 204 7.77 -21.99 -16.64
N ASN A 205 7.31 -23.21 -16.94
CA ASN A 205 5.92 -23.60 -16.76
C ASN A 205 5.63 -23.86 -15.28
N LEU A 206 4.96 -22.92 -14.61
CA LEU A 206 4.66 -23.02 -13.19
C LEU A 206 3.41 -23.85 -12.91
N THR A 207 3.50 -24.72 -11.91
CA THR A 207 2.31 -25.29 -11.25
C THR A 207 2.04 -24.48 -9.99
N VAL A 208 1.00 -23.65 -10.04
CA VAL A 208 0.67 -22.65 -9.02
C VAL A 208 -0.46 -23.19 -8.13
N GLN A 209 -0.33 -23.06 -6.82
CA GLN A 209 -1.42 -23.43 -5.89
C GLN A 209 -2.50 -22.33 -5.88
N GLU A 210 -3.73 -22.66 -5.48
CA GLU A 210 -4.84 -21.68 -5.45
C GLU A 210 -4.55 -20.45 -4.57
N ARG A 211 -3.67 -20.60 -3.57
CA ARG A 211 -3.28 -19.52 -2.65
C ARG A 211 -2.02 -18.76 -3.08
N ASP A 212 -1.34 -19.23 -4.12
CA ASP A 212 -0.14 -18.59 -4.62
C ASP A 212 -0.52 -17.36 -5.46
N ILE A 213 0.23 -16.27 -5.29
CA ILE A 213 0.10 -15.07 -6.15
C ILE A 213 1.31 -15.02 -7.07
N THR A 214 1.09 -14.87 -8.36
CA THR A 214 2.16 -14.81 -9.35
C THR A 214 2.35 -13.39 -9.88
N LEU A 215 3.60 -12.93 -9.92
CA LEU A 215 4.01 -11.68 -10.57
C LEU A 215 5.04 -11.98 -11.64
N SER A 216 4.71 -11.66 -12.88
CA SER A 216 5.65 -11.80 -14.00
C SER A 216 6.43 -10.51 -14.23
N LYS A 217 7.76 -10.63 -14.25
CA LYS A 217 8.70 -9.58 -14.68
C LYS A 217 9.45 -10.08 -15.91
N ARG A 218 10.17 -9.17 -16.57
CA ARG A 218 10.88 -9.41 -17.85
C ARG A 218 11.69 -10.71 -17.89
N TRP A 219 12.34 -11.08 -16.78
CA TRP A 219 13.24 -12.25 -16.72
C TRP A 219 12.84 -13.30 -15.68
N THR A 220 11.83 -13.00 -14.86
CA THR A 220 11.54 -13.78 -13.66
C THR A 220 10.04 -13.84 -13.43
N GLN A 221 9.52 -15.02 -13.11
CA GLN A 221 8.21 -15.18 -12.52
C GLN A 221 8.38 -15.36 -11.00
N PHE A 222 7.77 -14.47 -10.23
CA PHE A 222 7.74 -14.56 -8.77
C PHE A 222 6.44 -15.22 -8.33
N VAL A 223 6.54 -16.14 -7.39
CA VAL A 223 5.40 -16.77 -6.70
C VAL A 223 5.47 -16.38 -5.23
N PHE A 224 4.42 -15.73 -4.74
CA PHE A 224 4.28 -15.30 -3.35
C PHE A 224 3.28 -16.20 -2.63
N SER A 225 3.66 -16.66 -1.45
CA SER A 225 2.78 -17.42 -0.56
C SER A 225 2.98 -17.00 0.90
N TRP A 226 2.01 -17.32 1.75
CA TRP A 226 2.10 -17.11 3.19
C TRP A 226 1.84 -18.42 3.93
N ASN A 227 2.75 -18.77 4.84
CA ASN A 227 2.69 -19.99 5.66
C ASN A 227 2.35 -19.71 7.13
#